data_AF-A0A1S3FGZ4-F1
#
_entry.id   AF-A0A1S3FGZ4-F1
#
_cell.length_a   1.000
_cell.length_b   1.000
_cell.length_c   1.000
_cell.angle_alpha   90.00
_cell.angle_beta   90.00
_cell.angle_gamma   90.00
#
_symmetry.space_group_name_H-M   'P 1'
#
loop_
_entity.id
_entity.type
_entity.pdbx_description
1 polymer ?
#
loop_
_entity_poly.entity_id
_entity_poly.type
_entity_poly.pdbx_seq_one_letter_code
_entity_poly.pdbx_strand_id
1 'polypeptide(L)'
;MIQKHHLMLKSSLILRYIRPEWLTGDTAFHQEKGNQLLKKYLETFLNGQSGPKIFFLLCGKAIEMRCFADQGHSVVGVEISELGIQEFFKEQNLSYSEEQLIEIPGATVFKSSSGNISPHCCSIFYLPRANTGNFDRIWYRGALVAINPDDRKRYTDIILPLSRKGFHYLLAVLSYDPTKHAGPQFYVTGAEIRGLFGTKCNISCLEKVDAFEECHKHWGID
;
A
#
# COMPACT_ATOMS: atom_id res chain seq x y z
N MET A 1 24.71 13.64 -9.83
CA MET A 1 23.90 12.59 -9.18
C MET A 1 22.72 13.15 -8.36
N ILE A 2 22.90 14.28 -7.66
CA ILE A 2 21.87 14.92 -6.79
C ILE A 2 20.65 15.49 -7.56
N GLN A 3 20.82 15.94 -8.80
CA GLN A 3 19.78 16.65 -9.56
C GLN A 3 18.66 15.73 -10.12
N LYS A 4 18.95 14.44 -10.37
CA LYS A 4 17.94 13.46 -10.85
C LYS A 4 17.03 12.95 -9.72
N HIS A 5 17.55 12.84 -8.51
CA HIS A 5 16.76 12.57 -7.31
C HIS A 5 15.72 13.67 -7.04
N HIS A 6 16.03 14.91 -7.40
CA HIS A 6 15.17 16.07 -7.17
C HIS A 6 13.92 16.11 -8.07
N LEU A 7 13.93 15.44 -9.24
CA LEU A 7 12.77 15.40 -10.15
C LEU A 7 11.73 14.34 -9.75
N MET A 8 12.16 13.24 -9.14
CA MET A 8 11.24 12.21 -8.60
C MET A 8 10.40 12.74 -7.43
N LEU A 9 10.90 13.74 -6.71
CA LEU A 9 10.35 14.22 -5.43
C LEU A 9 9.17 15.19 -5.54
N LYS A 10 8.90 15.79 -6.71
CA LYS A 10 7.96 16.91 -6.83
C LYS A 10 6.49 16.54 -7.08
N SER A 11 6.15 15.26 -7.31
CA SER A 11 4.86 14.91 -7.92
C SER A 11 3.92 13.99 -7.12
N SER A 12 4.20 13.66 -5.85
CA SER A 12 3.17 13.05 -4.99
C SER A 12 3.38 13.42 -3.53
N LEU A 13 2.31 13.84 -2.82
CA LEU A 13 2.38 14.18 -1.39
C LEU A 13 2.81 12.97 -0.53
N ILE A 14 2.59 11.74 -1.02
CA ILE A 14 3.14 10.50 -0.48
C ILE A 14 4.65 10.62 -0.21
N LEU A 15 5.42 11.20 -1.14
CA LEU A 15 6.87 11.40 -1.00
C LEU A 15 7.23 12.44 0.06
N ARG A 16 6.34 13.41 0.30
CA ARG A 16 6.56 14.53 1.21
C ARG A 16 6.32 14.13 2.67
N TYR A 17 5.46 13.14 2.93
CA TYR A 17 5.11 12.71 4.29
C TYR A 17 5.80 11.39 4.68
N ILE A 18 5.74 10.35 3.83
CA ILE A 18 6.24 9.02 4.20
C ILE A 18 7.77 9.01 4.34
N ARG A 19 8.51 9.64 3.42
CA ARG A 19 9.98 9.58 3.46
C ARG A 19 10.57 10.26 4.70
N PRO A 20 10.14 11.48 5.11
CA PRO A 20 10.59 12.07 6.37
C PRO A 20 10.19 11.27 7.62
N GLU A 21 8.99 10.68 7.65
CA GLU A 21 8.54 9.82 8.75
C GLU A 21 9.52 8.67 9.01
N TRP A 22 9.91 7.95 7.96
CA TRP A 22 10.94 6.90 8.07
C TRP A 22 12.30 7.44 8.54
N LEU A 23 12.75 8.59 8.03
CA LEU A 23 14.04 9.19 8.43
C LEU A 23 14.06 9.67 9.89
N THR A 24 12.90 10.04 10.42
CA THR A 24 12.75 10.51 11.81
C THR A 24 12.33 9.40 12.78
N GLY A 25 12.00 8.21 12.27
CA GLY A 25 11.49 7.08 13.04
C GLY A 25 10.01 7.20 13.42
N ASP A 26 9.31 8.24 12.97
CA ASP A 26 7.89 8.46 13.26
C ASP A 26 7.00 7.55 12.39
N THR A 27 6.95 6.27 12.77
CA THR A 27 6.22 5.22 12.05
C THR A 27 4.93 4.81 12.77
N ALA A 28 4.23 5.77 13.39
CA ALA A 28 3.00 5.52 14.16
C ALA A 28 1.87 4.85 13.35
N PHE A 29 1.95 4.87 12.01
CA PHE A 29 1.04 4.14 11.13
C PHE A 29 1.28 2.61 11.12
N HIS A 30 2.43 2.14 11.61
CA HIS A 30 2.77 0.72 11.68
C HIS A 30 2.02 0.01 12.81
N GLN A 31 1.50 -1.20 12.52
CA GLN A 31 0.79 -2.03 13.48
C GLN A 31 1.58 -3.31 13.75
N GLU A 32 2.28 -3.39 14.89
CA GLU A 32 3.15 -4.54 15.24
C GLU A 32 2.40 -5.87 15.30
N LYS A 33 1.10 -5.85 15.59
CA LYS A 33 0.23 -7.04 15.64
C LYS A 33 -0.56 -7.28 14.35
N GLY A 34 -0.29 -6.48 13.32
CA GLY A 34 -1.00 -6.50 12.04
C GLY A 34 -2.43 -5.98 12.13
N ASN A 35 -3.05 -5.86 10.97
CA ASN A 35 -4.38 -5.32 10.81
C ASN A 35 -5.46 -6.32 11.22
N GLN A 36 -6.24 -5.98 12.26
CA GLN A 36 -7.28 -6.86 12.79
C GLN A 36 -8.45 -7.09 11.82
N LEU A 37 -8.78 -6.10 10.98
CA LEU A 37 -9.82 -6.24 9.96
C LEU A 37 -9.37 -7.20 8.84
N LEU A 38 -8.12 -7.10 8.39
CA LEU A 38 -7.57 -8.07 7.43
C LEU A 38 -7.61 -9.49 8.02
N LYS A 39 -7.19 -9.65 9.29
CA LYS A 39 -7.25 -10.94 9.96
C LYS A 39 -8.68 -11.50 10.00
N LYS A 40 -9.66 -10.66 10.33
CA LYS A 40 -11.08 -11.04 10.37
C LYS A 40 -11.63 -11.45 8.99
N TYR A 41 -11.23 -10.76 7.93
CA TYR A 41 -11.70 -11.02 6.56
C TYR A 41 -10.72 -11.82 5.71
N LEU A 42 -9.75 -12.49 6.31
CA LEU A 42 -8.67 -13.19 5.59
C LEU A 42 -9.22 -14.29 4.68
N GLU A 43 -10.16 -15.09 5.17
CA GLU A 43 -10.78 -16.17 4.40
C GLU A 43 -11.58 -15.62 3.21
N THR A 44 -12.39 -14.58 3.42
CA THR A 44 -13.12 -13.88 2.36
C THR A 44 -12.18 -13.25 1.34
N PHE A 45 -11.06 -12.70 1.82
CA PHE A 45 -10.03 -12.13 0.96
C PHE A 45 -9.43 -13.21 0.07
N LEU A 46 -8.94 -14.31 0.64
CA LEU A 46 -8.30 -15.40 -0.11
C LEU A 46 -9.29 -16.20 -0.96
N ASN A 47 -10.56 -16.27 -0.57
CA ASN A 47 -11.65 -16.92 -1.31
C ASN A 47 -11.28 -18.32 -1.83
N GLY A 48 -10.65 -19.13 -0.96
CA GLY A 48 -10.25 -20.50 -1.27
C GLY A 48 -9.17 -20.67 -2.35
N GLN A 49 -8.56 -19.58 -2.86
CA GLN A 49 -7.51 -19.68 -3.86
C GLN A 49 -6.21 -20.19 -3.25
N SER A 50 -5.60 -21.19 -3.89
CA SER A 50 -4.26 -21.66 -3.54
C SER A 50 -3.21 -20.80 -4.24
N GLY A 51 -2.24 -20.29 -3.46
CA GLY A 51 -1.12 -19.51 -3.99
C GLY A 51 -1.45 -18.21 -4.76
N PRO A 52 -2.49 -17.40 -4.42
CA PRO A 52 -2.68 -16.11 -5.08
C PRO A 52 -1.44 -15.22 -5.02
N LYS A 53 -1.26 -14.40 -6.06
CA LYS A 53 -0.30 -13.31 -6.07
C LYS A 53 -0.92 -12.08 -5.42
N ILE A 54 -0.34 -11.63 -4.32
CA ILE A 54 -0.87 -10.58 -3.46
C ILE A 54 -0.03 -9.31 -3.61
N PHE A 55 -0.70 -8.20 -3.83
CA PHE A 55 -0.08 -6.89 -3.98
C PHE A 55 -0.31 -6.02 -2.75
N PHE A 56 0.79 -5.52 -2.20
CA PHE A 56 0.84 -4.57 -1.10
C PHE A 56 1.22 -3.18 -1.63
N LEU A 57 0.28 -2.26 -1.53
CA LEU A 57 0.49 -0.86 -1.92
C LEU A 57 1.14 -0.09 -0.78
N LEU A 58 2.14 0.76 -1.04
CA LEU A 58 2.79 1.60 -0.01
C LEU A 58 3.19 0.78 1.22
N CYS A 59 3.81 -0.39 0.98
CA CYS A 59 3.80 -1.51 1.91
C CYS A 59 4.54 -1.24 3.24
N GLY A 60 5.40 -0.22 3.29
CA GLY A 60 6.26 0.03 4.44
C GLY A 60 6.93 -1.26 4.91
N LYS A 61 6.73 -1.56 6.20
CA LYS A 61 7.12 -2.83 6.84
C LYS A 61 5.95 -3.69 7.30
N ALA A 62 4.86 -3.71 6.53
CA ALA A 62 3.65 -4.48 6.86
C ALA A 62 3.96 -5.97 7.13
N ILE A 63 3.71 -6.42 8.37
CA ILE A 63 4.00 -7.79 8.81
C ILE A 63 3.19 -8.83 8.02
N GLU A 64 2.03 -8.42 7.48
CA GLU A 64 1.13 -9.30 6.77
C GLU A 64 1.74 -9.82 5.46
N MET A 65 2.72 -9.10 4.90
CA MET A 65 3.51 -9.61 3.77
C MET A 65 4.20 -10.93 4.14
N ARG A 66 4.77 -11.02 5.33
CA ARG A 66 5.38 -12.26 5.83
C ARG A 66 4.31 -13.33 6.06
N CYS A 67 3.21 -12.97 6.71
CA CYS A 67 2.12 -13.92 7.01
C CYS A 67 1.54 -14.57 5.75
N PHE A 68 1.36 -13.82 4.67
CA PHE A 68 0.89 -14.40 3.41
C PHE A 68 1.95 -15.26 2.73
N ALA A 69 3.22 -14.86 2.78
CA ALA A 69 4.30 -15.66 2.21
C ALA A 69 4.48 -17.00 2.93
N ASP A 70 4.34 -17.04 4.25
CA ASP A 70 4.38 -18.27 5.05
C ASP A 70 3.20 -19.22 4.74
N GLN A 71 2.09 -18.69 4.23
CA GLN A 71 0.95 -19.46 3.73
C GLN A 71 1.14 -19.93 2.27
N GLY A 72 2.30 -19.71 1.67
CA GLY A 72 2.64 -20.14 0.31
C GLY A 72 2.16 -19.18 -0.79
N HIS A 73 1.79 -17.95 -0.45
CA HIS A 73 1.40 -16.94 -1.43
C HIS A 73 2.62 -16.15 -1.94
N SER A 74 2.54 -15.67 -3.19
CA SER A 74 3.53 -14.75 -3.73
C SER A 74 3.14 -13.32 -3.39
N VAL A 75 4.06 -12.55 -2.80
CA VAL A 75 3.82 -11.21 -2.31
C VAL A 75 4.72 -10.21 -3.04
N VAL A 76 4.11 -9.15 -3.58
CA VAL A 76 4.82 -8.02 -4.16
C VAL A 76 4.41 -6.77 -3.40
N GLY A 77 5.39 -6.00 -2.95
CA GLY A 77 5.16 -4.69 -2.33
C GLY A 77 5.60 -3.56 -3.26
N VAL A 78 5.09 -2.36 -3.05
CA VAL A 78 5.74 -1.13 -3.52
C VAL A 78 5.84 -0.15 -2.37
N GLU A 79 7.02 0.41 -2.16
CA GLU A 79 7.31 1.37 -1.09
C GLU A 79 8.38 2.33 -1.62
N ILE A 80 8.34 3.60 -1.23
CA ILE A 80 9.37 4.55 -1.66
C ILE A 80 10.55 4.60 -0.68
N SER A 81 10.31 4.27 0.58
CA SER A 81 11.30 4.24 1.63
C SER A 81 12.08 2.93 1.58
N GLU A 82 13.30 3.01 1.03
CA GLU A 82 14.29 1.93 1.13
C GLU A 82 14.51 1.51 2.59
N LEU A 83 14.54 2.48 3.52
CA LEU A 83 14.69 2.20 4.95
C LEU A 83 13.54 1.32 5.47
N GLY A 84 12.29 1.61 5.09
CA GLY A 84 11.15 0.80 5.50
C GLY A 84 11.19 -0.62 4.97
N ILE A 85 11.69 -0.81 3.74
CA ILE A 85 11.91 -2.13 3.16
C ILE A 85 13.03 -2.88 3.90
N GLN A 86 14.14 -2.21 4.21
CA GLN A 86 15.26 -2.81 4.95
C GLN A 86 14.84 -3.19 6.38
N GLU A 87 14.08 -2.34 7.06
CA GLU A 87 13.51 -2.62 8.38
C GLU A 87 12.56 -3.82 8.33
N PHE A 88 11.71 -3.93 7.30
CA PHE A 88 10.87 -5.11 7.10
C PHE A 88 11.70 -6.40 7.09
N PHE A 89 12.73 -6.48 6.25
CA PHE A 89 13.55 -7.70 6.17
C PHE A 89 14.27 -7.99 7.49
N LYS A 90 14.77 -6.95 8.18
CA LYS A 90 15.42 -7.08 9.48
C LYS A 90 14.47 -7.60 10.55
N GLU A 91 13.29 -6.98 10.70
CA GLU A 91 12.31 -7.34 11.72
C GLU A 91 11.70 -8.72 11.49
N GLN A 92 11.47 -9.09 10.22
CA GLN A 92 10.94 -10.41 9.86
C GLN A 92 12.03 -11.50 9.80
N ASN A 93 13.28 -11.15 10.14
CA ASN A 93 14.45 -12.03 10.10
C ASN A 93 14.58 -12.79 8.76
N LEU A 94 14.52 -12.04 7.66
CA LEU A 94 14.57 -12.55 6.29
C LEU A 94 15.83 -12.04 5.57
N SER A 95 16.60 -12.96 4.99
CA SER A 95 17.64 -12.61 4.03
C SER A 95 17.02 -12.20 2.69
N TYR A 96 17.68 -11.26 2.00
CA TYR A 96 17.23 -10.76 0.71
C TYR A 96 18.41 -10.41 -0.20
N SER A 97 18.12 -10.26 -1.49
CA SER A 97 19.02 -9.69 -2.50
C SER A 97 18.41 -8.44 -3.10
N GLU A 98 19.25 -7.56 -3.65
CA GLU A 98 18.84 -6.33 -4.32
C GLU A 98 19.14 -6.40 -5.81
N GLU A 99 18.24 -5.86 -6.62
CA GLU A 99 18.41 -5.76 -8.07
C GLU A 99 17.89 -4.40 -8.57
N GLN A 100 18.67 -3.74 -9.40
CA GLN A 100 18.28 -2.46 -10.02
C GLN A 100 17.25 -2.69 -11.13
N LEU A 101 16.19 -1.89 -11.17
CA LEU A 101 15.19 -1.94 -12.23
C LEU A 101 15.61 -1.03 -13.39
N ILE A 102 15.94 -1.63 -14.54
CA ILE A 102 16.45 -0.90 -15.72
C ILE A 102 15.39 0.08 -16.26
N GLU A 103 14.13 -0.31 -16.16
CA GLU A 103 12.95 0.37 -16.69
C GLU A 103 12.55 1.59 -15.85
N ILE A 104 13.05 1.67 -14.62
CA ILE A 104 12.75 2.74 -13.66
C ILE A 104 14.08 3.24 -13.06
N PRO A 105 14.69 4.28 -13.64
CA PRO A 105 16.00 4.76 -13.21
C PRO A 105 16.07 5.08 -11.71
N GLY A 106 16.96 4.39 -10.99
CA GLY A 106 17.17 4.57 -9.55
C GLY A 106 16.17 3.82 -8.66
N ALA A 107 15.34 2.94 -9.21
CA ALA A 107 14.53 2.01 -8.44
C ALA A 107 15.25 0.67 -8.23
N THR A 108 15.04 0.09 -7.06
CA THR A 108 15.60 -1.21 -6.65
C THR A 108 14.45 -2.14 -6.30
N VAL A 109 14.51 -3.41 -6.68
CA VAL A 109 13.67 -4.46 -6.12
C VAL A 109 14.47 -5.26 -5.10
N PHE A 110 13.85 -5.51 -3.94
CA PHE A 110 14.41 -6.31 -2.87
C PHE A 110 13.68 -7.66 -2.89
N LYS A 111 14.40 -8.77 -3.00
CA LYS A 111 13.81 -10.11 -3.15
C LYS A 111 14.22 -10.98 -1.97
N SER A 112 13.25 -11.49 -1.21
CA SER A 112 13.52 -12.48 -0.17
C SER A 112 14.25 -13.70 -0.76
N SER A 113 15.16 -14.32 -0.02
CA SER A 113 15.88 -15.52 -0.50
C SER A 113 14.95 -16.71 -0.81
N SER A 114 13.75 -16.76 -0.21
CA SER A 114 12.73 -17.76 -0.54
C SER A 114 11.99 -17.49 -1.86
N GLY A 115 12.19 -16.31 -2.47
CA GLY A 115 11.53 -15.89 -3.70
C GLY A 115 10.07 -15.42 -3.55
N ASN A 116 9.47 -15.53 -2.36
CA ASN A 116 8.03 -15.30 -2.17
C ASN A 116 7.67 -13.86 -1.83
N ILE A 117 8.63 -12.98 -1.49
CA ILE A 117 8.38 -11.58 -1.15
C ILE A 117 9.29 -10.67 -1.98
N SER A 118 8.71 -9.71 -2.69
CA SER A 118 9.45 -8.78 -3.55
C SER A 118 8.95 -7.33 -3.51
N PRO A 119 9.28 -6.55 -2.46
CA PRO A 119 9.01 -5.12 -2.42
C PRO A 119 9.88 -4.35 -3.44
N HIS A 120 9.23 -3.45 -4.17
CA HIS A 120 9.83 -2.56 -5.15
C HIS A 120 10.01 -1.18 -4.52
N CYS A 121 11.26 -0.73 -4.41
CA CYS A 121 11.62 0.59 -3.94
C CYS A 121 11.41 1.64 -5.05
N CYS A 122 10.16 2.07 -5.24
CA CYS A 122 9.78 3.07 -6.23
C CYS A 122 8.42 3.71 -5.92
N SER A 123 8.04 4.72 -6.69
CA SER A 123 6.66 5.24 -6.63
C SER A 123 5.71 4.24 -7.29
N ILE A 124 4.53 4.05 -6.69
CA ILE A 124 3.42 3.27 -7.30
C ILE A 124 3.13 3.71 -8.73
N PHE A 125 3.30 5.01 -9.05
CA PHE A 125 3.05 5.54 -10.39
C PHE A 125 4.02 5.01 -11.46
N TYR A 126 5.15 4.42 -11.06
CA TYR A 126 6.12 3.81 -11.95
C TYR A 126 6.06 2.29 -11.95
N LEU A 127 5.37 1.66 -10.99
CA LEU A 127 5.31 0.20 -10.86
C LEU A 127 4.89 -0.56 -12.14
N PRO A 128 3.94 -0.07 -12.97
CA PRO A 128 3.62 -0.75 -14.22
C PRO A 128 4.82 -0.98 -15.16
N ARG A 129 5.88 -0.16 -15.06
CA ARG A 129 7.09 -0.30 -15.86
C ARG A 129 7.99 -1.45 -15.38
N ALA A 130 7.85 -1.89 -14.14
CA ALA A 130 8.63 -2.99 -13.57
C ALA A 130 8.15 -4.37 -14.02
N ASN A 131 7.12 -4.46 -14.87
CA ASN A 131 6.61 -5.72 -15.43
C ASN A 131 6.31 -6.79 -14.37
N THR A 132 5.74 -6.38 -13.24
CA THR A 132 5.44 -7.27 -12.10
C THR A 132 4.32 -8.28 -12.39
N GLY A 133 3.71 -8.25 -13.58
CA GLY A 133 2.54 -9.04 -13.93
C GLY A 133 1.28 -8.57 -13.20
N ASN A 134 0.26 -9.42 -13.17
CA ASN A 134 -1.02 -9.10 -12.56
C ASN A 134 -1.24 -9.83 -11.23
N PHE A 135 -2.08 -9.25 -10.38
CA PHE A 135 -2.34 -9.68 -9.01
C PHE A 135 -3.75 -10.24 -8.84
N ASP A 136 -3.86 -11.31 -8.07
CA ASP A 136 -5.15 -11.89 -7.69
C ASP A 136 -5.77 -11.13 -6.52
N ARG A 137 -4.93 -10.53 -5.68
CA ARG A 137 -5.31 -9.91 -4.41
C ARG A 137 -4.58 -8.59 -4.23
N ILE A 138 -5.29 -7.58 -3.75
CA ILE A 138 -4.71 -6.28 -3.44
C ILE A 138 -5.09 -5.92 -2.01
N TRP A 139 -4.11 -5.53 -1.23
CA TRP A 139 -4.29 -5.07 0.14
C TRP A 139 -3.42 -3.85 0.40
N TYR A 140 -4.02 -2.85 1.05
CA TYR A 140 -3.29 -1.94 1.93
C TYR A 140 -4.25 -1.03 2.69
N ARG A 141 -4.03 -0.91 3.99
CA ARG A 141 -4.70 0.06 4.84
C ARG A 141 -4.01 1.41 4.68
N GLY A 142 -4.72 2.37 4.09
CA GLY A 142 -4.23 3.75 4.01
C GLY A 142 -3.85 4.25 2.61
N ALA A 143 -4.00 3.45 1.54
CA ALA A 143 -3.43 3.81 0.23
C ALA A 143 -4.21 4.96 -0.37
N LEU A 144 -5.49 4.70 -0.67
CA LEU A 144 -6.35 5.68 -1.34
C LEU A 144 -6.48 6.98 -0.52
N VAL A 145 -6.55 6.87 0.80
CA VAL A 145 -6.63 8.01 1.72
C VAL A 145 -5.30 8.78 1.86
N ALA A 146 -4.17 8.22 1.41
CA ALA A 146 -2.89 8.93 1.30
C ALA A 146 -2.65 9.52 -0.10
N ILE A 147 -3.44 9.11 -1.11
CA ILE A 147 -3.38 9.71 -2.45
C ILE A 147 -4.09 11.06 -2.45
N ASN A 148 -3.44 12.05 -3.04
CA ASN A 148 -4.04 13.36 -3.31
C ASN A 148 -5.36 13.23 -4.06
N PRO A 149 -6.39 14.02 -3.71
CA PRO A 149 -7.67 13.99 -4.42
C PRO A 149 -7.52 14.01 -5.95
N ASP A 150 -6.67 14.89 -6.48
CA ASP A 150 -6.46 15.04 -7.93
C ASP A 150 -5.73 13.85 -8.58
N ASP A 151 -4.95 13.08 -7.81
CA ASP A 151 -4.21 11.92 -8.30
C ASP A 151 -5.01 10.60 -8.21
N ARG A 152 -6.19 10.59 -7.58
CA ARG A 152 -6.95 9.35 -7.32
C ARG A 152 -7.40 8.63 -8.59
N LYS A 153 -7.78 9.38 -9.63
CA LYS A 153 -8.10 8.77 -10.93
C LYS A 153 -6.88 8.09 -11.53
N ARG A 154 -5.74 8.78 -11.55
CA ARG A 154 -4.48 8.23 -12.05
C ARG A 154 -4.04 7.00 -11.25
N TYR A 155 -4.24 7.02 -9.93
CA TYR A 155 -4.02 5.86 -9.07
C TYR A 155 -4.89 4.68 -9.53
N THR A 156 -6.20 4.85 -9.73
CA THR A 156 -7.05 3.75 -10.19
C THR A 156 -6.72 3.26 -11.61
N ASP A 157 -6.29 4.16 -12.50
CA ASP A 157 -5.83 3.84 -13.85
C ASP A 157 -4.55 2.97 -13.83
N ILE A 158 -3.85 2.90 -12.70
CA ILE A 158 -2.66 2.05 -12.49
C ILE A 158 -3.02 0.74 -11.78
N ILE A 159 -3.82 0.81 -10.72
CA ILE A 159 -4.14 -0.36 -9.91
C ILE A 159 -5.03 -1.36 -10.65
N LEU A 160 -6.03 -0.85 -11.38
CA LEU A 160 -7.00 -1.72 -12.06
C LEU A 160 -6.35 -2.57 -13.17
N PRO A 161 -5.47 -2.04 -14.04
CA PRO A 161 -4.75 -2.87 -15.01
C PRO A 161 -3.78 -3.87 -14.40
N LEU A 162 -3.26 -3.61 -13.19
CA LEU A 162 -2.43 -4.58 -12.46
C LEU A 162 -3.25 -5.72 -11.85
N SER A 163 -4.58 -5.67 -11.90
CA SER A 163 -5.46 -6.68 -11.31
C SER A 163 -5.84 -7.76 -12.32
N ARG A 164 -5.87 -9.03 -11.89
CA ARG A 164 -6.41 -10.15 -12.68
C ARG A 164 -7.93 -10.12 -12.73
N LYS A 165 -8.52 -10.78 -13.74
CA LYS A 165 -9.97 -11.00 -13.76
C LYS A 165 -10.39 -11.80 -12.52
N GLY A 166 -11.40 -11.30 -11.79
CA GLY A 166 -11.85 -11.92 -10.53
C GLY A 166 -11.00 -11.60 -9.31
N PHE A 167 -10.16 -10.56 -9.37
CA PHE A 167 -9.38 -10.11 -8.22
C PHE A 167 -10.27 -9.65 -7.05
N HIS A 168 -9.74 -9.77 -5.83
CA HIS A 168 -10.32 -9.16 -4.64
C HIS A 168 -9.42 -8.01 -4.16
N TYR A 169 -10.01 -6.83 -3.94
CA TYR A 169 -9.32 -5.68 -3.36
C TYR A 169 -10.00 -5.27 -2.06
N LEU A 170 -9.30 -5.45 -0.95
CA LEU A 170 -9.72 -4.93 0.34
C LEU A 170 -9.19 -3.49 0.52
N LEU A 171 -10.12 -2.55 0.62
CA LEU A 171 -9.88 -1.12 0.75
C LEU A 171 -10.42 -0.63 2.10
N ALA A 172 -9.55 0.00 2.89
CA ALA A 172 -9.94 0.71 4.12
C ALA A 172 -9.91 2.22 3.88
N VAL A 173 -10.95 2.91 4.33
CA VAL A 173 -11.07 4.38 4.30
C VAL A 173 -11.54 4.90 5.66
N LEU A 174 -11.25 6.16 5.97
CA LEU A 174 -11.76 6.83 7.16
C LEU A 174 -12.95 7.73 6.81
N SER A 175 -13.89 7.83 7.75
CA SER A 175 -15.04 8.73 7.67
C SER A 175 -14.98 9.71 8.83
N TYR A 176 -14.85 11.00 8.53
CA TYR A 176 -14.76 12.09 9.50
C TYR A 176 -15.22 13.40 8.82
N ASP A 177 -15.33 14.50 9.58
CA ASP A 177 -15.65 15.82 9.02
C ASP A 177 -14.43 16.44 8.32
N PRO A 178 -14.40 16.51 6.96
CA PRO A 178 -13.25 17.03 6.22
C PRO A 178 -13.00 18.52 6.43
N THR A 179 -13.94 19.27 7.02
CA THR A 179 -13.73 20.69 7.35
C THR A 179 -12.82 20.88 8.57
N LYS A 180 -12.71 19.84 9.42
CA LYS A 180 -11.87 19.86 10.63
C LYS A 180 -10.44 19.38 10.36
N HIS A 181 -10.24 18.51 9.37
CA HIS A 181 -8.92 17.97 9.01
C HIS A 181 -8.69 17.89 7.50
N ALA A 182 -7.67 18.60 7.01
CA ALA A 182 -7.34 18.69 5.59
C ALA A 182 -6.63 17.44 5.03
N GLY A 183 -6.22 16.51 5.89
CA GLY A 183 -5.46 15.31 5.50
C GLY A 183 -3.94 15.52 5.40
N PRO A 184 -3.18 14.45 5.12
CA PRO A 184 -3.61 13.04 5.13
C PRO A 184 -3.92 12.54 6.56
N GLN A 185 -4.67 11.46 6.78
CA GLN A 185 -5.44 10.64 5.82
C GLN A 185 -6.67 11.41 5.32
N PHE A 186 -6.82 11.58 4.01
CA PHE A 186 -7.93 12.31 3.41
C PHE A 186 -9.25 11.55 3.52
N TYR A 187 -10.35 12.28 3.73
CA TYR A 187 -11.70 11.74 3.61
C TYR A 187 -12.00 11.27 2.18
N VAL A 188 -12.55 10.06 2.05
CA VAL A 188 -12.97 9.47 0.77
C VAL A 188 -14.41 8.98 0.91
N THR A 189 -15.32 9.57 0.16
CA THR A 189 -16.75 9.24 0.27
C THR A 189 -17.08 7.92 -0.42
N GLY A 190 -18.18 7.28 -0.02
CA GLY A 190 -18.71 6.12 -0.75
C GLY A 190 -19.09 6.44 -2.20
N ALA A 191 -19.51 7.67 -2.50
CA ALA A 191 -19.80 8.11 -3.87
C ALA A 191 -18.52 8.20 -4.70
N GLU A 192 -17.44 8.71 -4.12
CA GLU A 192 -16.13 8.76 -4.77
C GLU A 192 -15.57 7.37 -5.04
N ILE A 193 -15.66 6.44 -4.07
CA ILE A 193 -15.25 5.03 -4.27
C ILE A 193 -16.03 4.42 -5.44
N ARG A 194 -17.35 4.66 -5.53
CA ARG A 194 -18.16 4.19 -6.67
C ARG A 194 -17.74 4.85 -7.98
N GLY A 195 -17.42 6.14 -7.99
CA GLY A 195 -16.92 6.84 -9.18
C GLY A 195 -15.58 6.30 -9.68
N LEU A 196 -14.67 5.97 -8.77
CA LEU A 196 -13.33 5.48 -9.06
C LEU A 196 -13.32 4.00 -9.50
N PHE A 197 -14.11 3.14 -8.84
CA PHE A 197 -14.01 1.68 -9.03
C PHE A 197 -15.27 1.04 -9.64
N GLY A 198 -16.42 1.68 -9.57
CA GLY A 198 -17.72 1.05 -9.84
C GLY A 198 -17.96 0.60 -11.27
N THR A 199 -17.18 1.08 -12.24
CA THR A 199 -17.28 0.64 -13.65
C THR A 199 -16.56 -0.70 -13.89
N LYS A 200 -15.63 -1.09 -13.01
CA LYS A 200 -14.80 -2.31 -13.14
C LYS A 200 -14.95 -3.29 -11.97
N CYS A 201 -15.50 -2.84 -10.85
CA CYS A 201 -15.57 -3.60 -9.61
C CYS A 201 -17.01 -3.65 -9.08
N ASN A 202 -17.38 -4.80 -8.52
CA ASN A 202 -18.49 -4.88 -7.57
C ASN A 202 -17.99 -4.37 -6.21
N ILE A 203 -18.77 -3.51 -5.56
CA ILE A 203 -18.36 -2.84 -4.31
C ILE A 203 -19.30 -3.27 -3.19
N SER A 204 -18.75 -3.85 -2.13
CA SER A 204 -19.47 -4.24 -0.92
C SER A 204 -18.77 -3.68 0.33
N CYS A 205 -19.52 -3.03 1.21
CA CYS A 205 -19.00 -2.63 2.52
C CYS A 205 -19.03 -3.85 3.44
N LEU A 206 -17.86 -4.31 3.89
CA LEU A 206 -17.73 -5.46 4.78
C LEU A 206 -17.93 -5.07 6.24
N GLU A 207 -17.44 -3.87 6.61
CA GLU A 207 -17.44 -3.39 7.99
C GLU A 207 -17.43 -1.86 8.05
N LYS A 208 -18.08 -1.34 9.09
CA LYS A 208 -17.96 0.05 9.55
C LYS A 208 -17.84 0.00 11.07
N VAL A 209 -16.67 0.36 11.58
CA VAL A 209 -16.37 0.38 13.01
C VAL A 209 -15.88 1.76 13.41
N ASP A 210 -16.05 2.09 14.69
CA ASP A 210 -15.37 3.22 15.28
C ASP A 210 -13.85 2.95 15.27
N ALA A 211 -13.09 3.93 14.80
CA ALA A 211 -11.64 3.89 14.70
C ALA A 211 -11.00 5.11 15.38
N PHE A 212 -11.78 5.89 16.15
CA PHE A 212 -11.28 7.03 16.89
C PHE A 212 -10.33 6.56 18.00
N GLU A 213 -9.22 7.27 18.15
CA GLU A 213 -8.14 6.98 19.10
C GLU A 213 -7.62 8.32 19.63
N GLU A 214 -6.88 8.30 20.74
CA GLU A 214 -6.36 9.53 21.36
C GLU A 214 -5.51 10.37 20.40
N CYS A 215 -4.77 9.73 19.50
CA CYS A 215 -3.99 10.40 18.47
C CYS A 215 -4.87 11.23 17.51
N HIS A 216 -6.11 10.81 17.25
CA HIS A 216 -7.00 11.54 16.34
C HIS A 216 -7.50 12.87 16.89
N LYS A 217 -7.39 13.12 18.20
CA LYS A 217 -7.77 14.42 18.79
C LYS A 217 -6.99 15.59 18.22
N HIS A 218 -5.73 15.38 17.81
CA HIS A 218 -4.91 16.46 17.22
C HIS A 218 -5.38 16.86 15.81
N TRP A 219 -6.28 16.09 15.17
CA TRP A 219 -6.93 16.44 13.90
C TRP A 219 -8.16 17.34 14.12
N GLY A 220 -8.53 17.62 15.38
CA GLY A 220 -9.70 18.42 15.70
C GLY A 220 -11.04 17.73 15.43
N ILE A 221 -11.04 16.42 15.14
CA ILE A 221 -12.24 15.61 14.94
C ILE A 221 -12.73 14.97 16.25
N ASP A 222 -13.98 14.52 16.25
CA ASP A 222 -14.72 13.91 17.36
C ASP A 222 -15.44 12.63 16.97
#